data_AF-A0A920NJD0-F1
#
_entry.id   AF-A0A920NJD0-F1
#
_cell.length_a   1.000
_cell.length_b   1.000
_cell.length_c   1.000
_cell.angle_alpha   90.00
_cell.angle_beta   90.00
_cell.angle_gamma   90.00
#
_symmetry.space_group_name_H-M   'P 1'
#
loop_
_entity.id
_entity.type
_entity.pdbx_description
1 polymer ?
#
loop_
_entity_poly.entity_id
_entity_poly.type
_entity_poly.pdbx_seq_one_letter_code
_entity_poly.pdbx_strand_id
1 'polypeptide(L)'
;MKILKSKHSIVAYGEDGLDEISLSGGTHIWELKNGIITERSIKPSDLGLPFVDNAEIKINNPNESAKILEKVYLDKKLQLDSWCLLMQELH
;
A
#
# COMPACT_ATOMS: atom_id res chain seq x y z
N MET A 1 15.81 -4.48 -7.65
CA MET A 1 16.17 -4.21 -6.24
C MET A 1 17.38 -5.00 -5.73
N LYS A 2 17.41 -6.34 -5.84
CA LYS A 2 18.54 -7.15 -5.33
C LYS A 2 19.90 -6.79 -5.93
N ILE A 3 19.97 -6.62 -7.25
CA ILE A 3 21.21 -6.20 -7.94
C ILE A 3 21.63 -4.77 -7.54
N LEU A 4 20.65 -3.92 -7.19
CA LEU A 4 20.89 -2.56 -6.71
C LEU A 4 21.32 -2.51 -5.23
N LYS A 5 21.48 -3.67 -4.58
CA LYS A 5 21.92 -3.82 -3.19
C LYS A 5 21.04 -3.08 -2.17
N SER A 6 19.74 -2.97 -2.44
CA SER A 6 18.77 -2.45 -1.47
C SER A 6 18.76 -3.33 -0.22
N LYS A 7 18.76 -2.69 0.97
CA LYS A 7 18.70 -3.41 2.26
C LYS A 7 17.34 -4.10 2.47
N HIS A 8 16.28 -3.39 2.12
CA HIS A 8 14.89 -3.82 2.21
C HIS A 8 14.09 -3.12 1.10
N SER A 9 13.27 -3.85 0.36
CA SER A 9 12.38 -3.27 -0.65
C SER A 9 11.14 -4.13 -0.85
N ILE A 10 10.03 -3.49 -1.12
CA ILE A 10 8.74 -4.13 -1.41
C ILE A 10 8.33 -3.76 -2.83
N VAL A 11 7.83 -4.75 -3.57
CA VAL A 11 7.13 -4.56 -4.84
C VAL A 11 5.70 -5.05 -4.62
N ALA A 12 4.73 -4.21 -4.96
CA ALA A 12 3.31 -4.51 -4.82
C ALA A 12 2.62 -4.42 -6.18
N TYR A 13 1.61 -5.26 -6.40
CA TYR A 13 0.77 -5.25 -7.60
C TYR A 13 -0.66 -5.65 -7.22
N GLY A 14 -1.61 -4.76 -7.46
CA GLY A 14 -3.04 -4.99 -7.23
C GLY A 14 -3.64 -5.89 -8.32
N GLU A 15 -4.52 -6.81 -7.93
CA GLU A 15 -5.28 -7.67 -8.86
C GLU A 15 -6.24 -6.86 -9.76
N ASP A 16 -6.57 -5.64 -9.35
CA ASP A 16 -7.32 -4.64 -10.10
C ASP A 16 -6.47 -3.87 -11.14
N GLY A 17 -5.17 -4.19 -11.23
CA GLY A 17 -4.23 -3.61 -12.18
C GLY A 17 -3.51 -2.36 -11.68
N LEU A 18 -3.65 -1.99 -10.41
CA LEU A 18 -2.92 -0.88 -9.80
C LEU A 18 -1.48 -1.27 -9.43
N ASP A 19 -0.58 -0.30 -9.48
CA ASP A 19 0.82 -0.40 -9.01
C ASP A 19 0.99 -0.09 -7.51
N GLU A 20 -0.13 -0.06 -6.78
CA GLU A 20 -0.24 0.22 -5.35
C GLU A 20 -0.93 -0.94 -4.62
N ILE A 21 -0.99 -0.88 -3.28
CA ILE A 21 -1.83 -1.79 -2.49
C ILE A 21 -3.29 -1.44 -2.77
N SER A 22 -4.04 -2.41 -3.29
CA SER A 22 -5.44 -2.20 -3.68
C SER A 22 -6.38 -2.31 -2.48
N LEU A 23 -7.38 -1.42 -2.44
CA LEU A 23 -8.56 -1.52 -1.57
C LEU A 23 -9.73 -2.25 -2.25
N SER A 24 -9.65 -2.49 -3.55
CA SER A 24 -10.71 -3.09 -4.37
C SER A 24 -10.39 -4.53 -4.82
N GLY A 25 -9.33 -5.13 -4.29
CA GLY A 25 -8.93 -6.49 -4.65
C GLY A 25 -7.76 -7.00 -3.82
N GLY A 26 -7.26 -8.19 -4.16
CA GLY A 26 -6.01 -8.68 -3.60
C GLY A 26 -4.81 -7.86 -4.09
N THR A 27 -3.72 -7.89 -3.33
CA THR A 27 -2.42 -7.34 -3.74
C THR A 27 -1.35 -8.42 -3.61
N HIS A 28 -0.62 -8.66 -4.69
CA HIS A 28 0.59 -9.49 -4.69
C HIS A 28 1.78 -8.67 -4.20
N ILE A 29 2.55 -9.24 -3.28
CA ILE A 29 3.71 -8.59 -2.67
C ILE A 29 4.95 -9.47 -2.81
N TRP A 30 6.02 -8.89 -3.33
CA TRP A 30 7.37 -9.43 -3.26
C TRP A 30 8.24 -8.56 -2.38
N GLU A 31 8.77 -9.14 -1.32
CA GLU A 31 9.61 -8.45 -0.36
C GLU A 31 11.04 -8.97 -0.43
N LEU A 32 11.98 -8.08 -0.72
CA LEU A 32 13.41 -8.35 -0.59
C LEU A 32 13.87 -7.84 0.77
N LYS A 33 14.27 -8.73 1.67
CA LYS A 33 14.82 -8.38 2.98
C LYS A 33 16.04 -9.26 3.25
N ASN A 34 17.17 -8.65 3.61
CA ASN A 34 18.43 -9.35 3.86
C ASN A 34 18.86 -10.29 2.71
N GLY A 35 18.58 -9.90 1.46
CA GLY A 35 18.93 -10.69 0.27
C GLY A 35 17.97 -11.85 -0.06
N ILE A 36 16.99 -12.12 0.81
CA ILE A 36 15.94 -13.13 0.65
C ILE A 36 14.72 -12.46 0.03
N ILE A 37 14.08 -13.13 -0.93
CA ILE A 37 12.81 -12.70 -1.51
C ILE A 37 11.71 -13.60 -0.97
N THR A 38 10.70 -13.01 -0.35
CA THR A 38 9.46 -13.69 0.04
C THR A 38 8.30 -13.15 -0.78
N GLU A 39 7.33 -14.02 -1.05
CA GLU A 39 6.12 -13.69 -1.80
C GLU A 39 4.89 -13.99 -0.94
N ARG A 40 3.90 -13.10 -0.99
CA ARG A 40 2.59 -13.28 -0.37
C ARG A 40 1.54 -12.49 -1.11
N SER A 41 0.27 -12.83 -0.89
CA SER A 41 -0.86 -12.01 -1.29
C SER A 41 -1.59 -11.52 -0.04
N ILE A 42 -2.05 -10.28 -0.07
CA ILE A 42 -2.86 -9.66 0.99
C ILE A 42 -4.17 -9.16 0.42
N LYS A 43 -5.20 -9.09 1.26
CA LYS A 43 -6.47 -8.42 1.00
C LYS A 43 -6.63 -7.22 1.95
N PRO A 44 -7.50 -6.25 1.65
CA PRO A 44 -7.79 -5.12 2.55
C PRO A 44 -8.17 -5.60 3.97
N SER A 45 -8.95 -6.68 4.05
CA SER A 45 -9.39 -7.28 5.32
C SER A 45 -8.24 -7.79 6.20
N ASP A 46 -7.13 -8.24 5.60
CA ASP A 46 -5.97 -8.73 6.33
C ASP A 46 -5.27 -7.59 7.09
N LEU A 47 -5.55 -6.34 6.70
CA LEU A 47 -5.06 -5.11 7.30
C LEU A 47 -6.10 -4.41 8.19
N GLY A 48 -7.26 -5.04 8.39
CA GLY A 48 -8.40 -4.41 9.08
C GLY A 48 -9.05 -3.27 8.29
N LEU A 49 -8.79 -3.18 6.98
CA LEU A 49 -9.37 -2.18 6.09
C LEU A 49 -10.62 -2.74 5.38
N PRO A 50 -11.63 -1.90 5.13
CA PRO A 50 -12.76 -2.30 4.32
C PRO A 50 -12.34 -2.43 2.85
N PHE A 51 -13.08 -3.23 2.11
CA PHE A 51 -13.07 -3.16 0.66
C PHE A 51 -13.68 -1.83 0.21
N VAL A 52 -13.05 -1.17 -0.77
CA VAL A 52 -13.50 0.11 -1.33
C VAL A 52 -13.40 0.04 -2.85
N ASP A 53 -14.45 0.42 -3.57
CA ASP A 53 -14.43 0.47 -5.03
C ASP A 53 -13.47 1.57 -5.52
N ASN A 54 -12.69 1.29 -6.57
CA ASN A 54 -11.78 2.27 -7.16
C ASN A 54 -12.49 3.57 -7.62
N ALA A 55 -13.77 3.51 -7.96
CA ALA A 55 -14.58 4.68 -8.29
C ALA A 55 -14.76 5.63 -7.10
N GLU A 56 -14.77 5.13 -5.86
CA GLU A 56 -14.94 5.95 -4.66
C GLU A 56 -13.68 6.74 -4.28
N ILE A 57 -12.50 6.23 -4.67
CA ILE A 57 -11.20 6.85 -4.38
C ILE A 57 -10.58 7.54 -5.60
N LYS A 58 -11.32 7.61 -6.71
CA LYS A 58 -10.85 8.24 -7.94
C LYS A 58 -10.75 9.74 -7.78
N ILE A 59 -9.56 10.28 -8.06
CA ILE A 59 -9.28 11.71 -8.05
C ILE A 59 -9.16 12.22 -9.48
N ASN A 60 -9.81 13.34 -9.80
CA ASN A 60 -9.94 13.79 -11.20
C ASN A 60 -8.89 14.82 -11.60
N ASN A 61 -8.24 15.49 -10.64
CA ASN A 61 -7.24 16.52 -10.92
C ASN A 61 -6.21 16.71 -9.78
N PRO A 62 -5.05 17.32 -10.05
CA PRO A 62 -4.00 17.52 -9.05
C PRO A 62 -4.43 18.38 -7.84
N ASN A 63 -5.30 19.37 -8.03
CA ASN A 63 -5.74 20.24 -6.93
C ASN A 63 -6.62 19.47 -5.93
N GLU A 64 -7.46 18.56 -6.41
CA GLU A 64 -8.24 17.65 -5.57
C GLU A 64 -7.35 16.68 -4.82
N SER A 65 -6.33 16.11 -5.49
CA SER A 65 -5.33 15.24 -4.87
C SER A 65 -4.60 15.93 -3.72
N ALA A 66 -4.14 17.17 -3.93
CA ALA A 66 -3.45 17.93 -2.90
C ALA A 66 -4.34 18.21 -1.67
N LYS A 67 -5.62 18.55 -1.87
CA LYS A 67 -6.57 18.79 -0.77
C LYS A 67 -6.86 17.53 0.03
N ILE A 68 -7.00 16.38 -0.63
CA ILE A 68 -7.22 15.10 0.05
C ILE A 68 -5.97 14.74 0.86
N LEU A 69 -4.78 14.88 0.28
CA LEU A 69 -3.53 14.63 0.98
C LEU A 69 -3.35 15.56 2.20
N GLU A 70 -3.66 16.85 2.05
CA GLU A 70 -3.62 17.81 3.16
C GLU A 70 -4.61 17.43 4.26
N LYS A 71 -5.83 16.99 3.89
CA LYS A 71 -6.81 16.49 4.86
C LYS A 71 -6.28 15.26 5.60
N VAL A 72 -5.76 14.26 4.90
CA VAL A 72 -5.17 13.05 5.52
C VAL A 72 -4.01 13.41 6.47
N TYR A 73 -3.16 14.37 6.08
CA TYR A 73 -2.05 14.82 6.89
C TYR A 73 -2.49 15.54 8.18
N LEU A 74 -3.53 16.38 8.08
CA LEU A 74 -4.04 17.17 9.20
C LEU A 74 -4.97 16.39 10.14
N ASP A 75 -5.70 15.39 9.64
CA ASP A 75 -6.69 14.64 10.42
C ASP A 75 -6.06 13.66 11.44
N LYS A 76 -4.73 13.52 11.46
CA LYS A 76 -3.90 12.83 12.48
C LYS A 76 -4.50 11.57 13.14
N LYS A 77 -5.30 10.79 12.40
CA LYS A 77 -5.88 9.56 12.90
C LYS A 77 -6.14 8.58 11.77
N LEU A 78 -5.58 7.38 11.94
CA LEU A 78 -6.03 6.09 11.41
C LEU A 78 -5.55 5.54 10.05
N GLN A 79 -4.71 6.22 9.25
CA GLN A 79 -4.10 5.54 8.09
C GLN A 79 -2.58 5.36 8.17
N LEU A 80 -1.83 6.34 8.67
CA LEU A 80 -0.36 6.23 8.76
C LEU A 80 0.11 5.14 9.74
N ASP A 81 -0.63 4.90 10.83
CA ASP A 81 -0.27 3.85 11.79
C ASP A 81 -0.38 2.45 11.15
N SER A 82 -1.36 2.24 10.27
CA SER A 82 -1.52 0.98 9.54
C SER A 82 -0.43 0.77 8.49
N TRP A 83 0.08 1.83 7.85
CA TRP A 83 1.20 1.75 6.90
C TRP A 83 2.54 1.50 7.62
N CYS A 84 2.77 2.09 8.79
CA CYS A 84 3.93 1.79 9.61
C CYS A 84 3.88 0.37 10.17
N LEU A 85 2.71 -0.10 10.62
CA LEU A 85 2.49 -1.49 11.03
C LEU A 85 2.66 -2.45 9.87
N LEU A 86 2.15 -2.14 8.67
CA LEU A 86 2.43 -2.93 7.47
C LEU A 86 3.92 -2.94 7.13
N MET A 87 4.69 -1.89 7.38
CA MET A 87 6.14 -1.93 7.14
C MET A 87 6.92 -2.69 8.25
N GLN A 88 6.31 -2.86 9.42
CA GLN A 88 6.91 -3.53 10.59
C GLN A 88 6.49 -5.00 10.72
N GLU A 89 5.23 -5.36 10.44
CA GLU A 89 4.67 -6.71 10.55
C GLU A 89 5.11 -7.65 9.42
N LEU A 90 5.81 -7.13 8.41
CA LEU A 90 6.50 -7.92 7.39
C LEU A 90 7.82 -8.51 7.92
N HIS A 91 7.74 -9.10 9.10
CA HIS A 91 8.87 -9.71 9.77
C HIS A 91 9.35 -10.96 9.06
#